data_AF-A0A350IJ98-F1
#
_entry.id   AF-A0A350IJ98-F1
#
_cell.length_a   1.000
_cell.length_b   1.000
_cell.length_c   1.000
_cell.angle_alpha   90.00
_cell.angle_beta   90.00
_cell.angle_gamma   90.00
#
_symmetry.space_group_name_H-M   'P 1'
#
loop_
_entity.id
_entity.type
_entity.pdbx_description
1 polymer ?
#
loop_
_entity_poly.entity_id
_entity_poly.type
_entity_poly.pdbx_seq_one_letter_code
_entity_poly.pdbx_strand_id
1 'polypeptide(L)'
;MGLTNQDIVILLLGIAVMLFSAKMLGEIFIKFKQPAVIGEIVAGIILGPTVLGSISPDIFLYIFPATGPSHNALTGLTNIAVVLLLLISGMEVDLNVVIKNSSKAIII
;
A
#
# COMPACT_ATOMS: atom_id res chain seq x y z
N MET A 1 5.05 8.26 -25.14
CA MET A 1 5.27 6.80 -24.98
C MET A 1 4.11 6.26 -24.17
N GLY A 2 3.21 5.51 -24.80
CA GLY A 2 2.08 4.86 -24.10
C GLY A 2 2.52 3.56 -23.41
N LEU A 3 1.63 2.99 -22.60
CA LEU A 3 1.84 1.67 -22.01
C LEU A 3 1.88 0.62 -23.13
N THR A 4 2.99 -0.12 -23.21
CA THR A 4 3.04 -1.29 -24.10
C THR A 4 2.27 -2.45 -23.48
N ASN A 5 1.94 -3.48 -24.28
CA ASN A 5 1.27 -4.67 -23.75
C ASN A 5 2.08 -5.33 -22.61
N GLN A 6 3.40 -5.30 -22.69
CA GLN A 6 4.28 -5.83 -21.64
C GLN A 6 4.17 -5.02 -20.35
N ASP A 7 4.13 -3.69 -20.44
CA ASP A 7 3.96 -2.82 -19.26
C ASP A 7 2.63 -3.07 -18.55
N ILE A 8 1.56 -3.31 -19.32
CA ILE A 8 0.22 -3.61 -18.78
C ILE A 8 0.26 -4.95 -18.04
N VAL A 9 0.89 -5.97 -18.60
CA VAL A 9 1.02 -7.29 -17.96
C VAL A 9 1.79 -7.16 -16.65
N ILE A 10 2.91 -6.43 -16.63
CA ILE A 10 3.72 -6.23 -15.42
C ILE A 10 2.92 -5.45 -14.36
N LEU A 11 2.20 -4.39 -14.76
CA LEU A 11 1.34 -3.61 -13.86
C LEU A 11 0.25 -4.48 -13.21
N LEU A 12 -0.49 -5.25 -14.04
CA LEU A 12 -1.55 -6.13 -13.54
C LEU A 12 -0.98 -7.25 -12.68
N LEU A 13 0.19 -7.80 -13.02
CA LEU A 13 0.88 -8.79 -12.21
C LEU A 13 1.25 -8.21 -10.85
N GLY A 14 1.85 -7.02 -10.79
CA GLY A 14 2.19 -6.34 -9.55
C GLY A 14 0.97 -6.10 -8.66
N ILE A 15 -0.13 -5.60 -9.25
CA ILE A 15 -1.40 -5.41 -8.53
C ILE A 15 -1.97 -6.74 -8.02
N ALA A 16 -1.98 -7.78 -8.87
CA ALA A 16 -2.48 -9.10 -8.49
C ALA A 16 -1.67 -9.69 -7.34
N VAL A 17 -0.34 -9.61 -7.39
CA VAL A 17 0.55 -10.08 -6.32
C VAL A 17 0.29 -9.33 -5.02
N MET A 18 0.19 -7.99 -5.05
CA MET A 18 -0.12 -7.19 -3.87
C MET A 18 -1.47 -7.53 -3.25
N LEU A 19 -2.53 -7.59 -4.06
CA LEU A 19 -3.88 -7.89 -3.58
C LEU A 19 -3.98 -9.31 -3.03
N PHE A 20 -3.37 -10.27 -3.73
CA PHE A 20 -3.36 -11.67 -3.31
C PHE A 20 -2.62 -11.84 -1.99
N SER A 21 -1.41 -11.28 -1.85
CA SER A 21 -0.63 -11.37 -0.62
C SER A 21 -1.33 -10.67 0.55
N ALA A 22 -1.90 -9.47 0.31
CA ALA A 22 -2.58 -8.69 1.33
C ALA A 22 -3.81 -9.45 1.85
N LYS A 23 -4.63 -10.02 0.96
CA LYS A 23 -5.77 -10.85 1.36
C LYS A 23 -5.36 -12.12 2.08
N MET A 24 -4.39 -12.86 1.54
CA MET A 24 -3.91 -14.10 2.16
C MET A 24 -3.41 -13.84 3.59
N LEU A 25 -2.53 -12.85 3.78
CA LEU A 25 -1.99 -12.53 5.09
C LEU A 25 -3.02 -11.87 6.01
N GLY A 26 -3.91 -11.02 5.48
CA GLY A 26 -5.02 -10.45 6.24
C GLY A 26 -5.93 -11.54 6.84
N GLU A 27 -6.31 -12.53 6.04
CA GLU A 27 -7.11 -13.68 6.50
C GLU A 27 -6.37 -14.54 7.53
N ILE A 28 -5.07 -14.74 7.35
CA ILE A 28 -4.23 -15.45 8.32
C ILE A 28 -4.22 -14.71 9.67
N PHE A 29 -4.05 -13.38 9.66
CA PHE A 29 -4.04 -12.58 10.89
C PHE A 29 -5.40 -12.52 11.58
N ILE A 30 -6.50 -12.50 10.82
CA ILE A 30 -7.85 -12.63 11.38
C ILE A 30 -7.98 -13.97 12.15
N LYS A 31 -7.45 -15.08 11.62
CA LYS A 31 -7.46 -16.37 12.32
C LYS A 31 -6.68 -16.34 13.64
N PHE A 32 -5.67 -15.49 13.74
CA PHE A 32 -4.92 -15.23 14.96
C PHE A 32 -5.55 -14.17 15.89
N LYS A 33 -6.80 -13.76 15.65
CA LYS A 33 -7.52 -12.71 16.41
C LYS A 33 -6.88 -11.33 16.32
N GLN A 34 -6.12 -11.06 15.27
CA GLN A 34 -5.55 -9.74 14.97
C GLN A 34 -6.38 -9.04 13.89
N PRO A 35 -6.46 -7.69 13.88
CA PRO A 35 -7.07 -6.95 12.78
C PRO A 35 -6.42 -7.28 11.43
N ALA A 36 -7.23 -7.39 10.38
CA ALA A 36 -6.77 -7.72 9.02
C ALA A 36 -5.67 -6.79 8.51
N VAL A 37 -5.80 -5.48 8.82
CA VAL A 37 -4.86 -4.42 8.45
C VAL A 37 -3.42 -4.74 8.86
N ILE A 38 -3.21 -5.45 9.98
CA ILE A 38 -1.86 -5.86 10.40
C ILE A 38 -1.25 -6.83 9.38
N GLY A 39 -2.03 -7.81 8.91
CA GLY A 39 -1.59 -8.76 7.88
C GLY A 39 -1.32 -8.09 6.54
N GLU A 40 -2.12 -7.09 6.17
CA GLU A 40 -1.94 -6.31 4.94
C GLU A 40 -0.63 -5.48 4.99
N ILE A 41 -0.34 -4.82 6.11
CA ILE A 41 0.91 -4.08 6.32
C ILE A 41 2.12 -5.03 6.24
N VAL A 42 2.03 -6.19 6.91
CA VAL A 42 3.09 -7.21 6.85
C VAL A 42 3.32 -7.71 5.43
N ALA A 43 2.24 -7.92 4.66
CA ALA A 43 2.34 -8.29 3.24
C ALA A 43 3.11 -7.24 2.43
N GLY A 44 2.79 -5.96 2.65
CA GLY A 44 3.49 -4.84 2.01
C GLY A 44 4.97 -4.77 2.39
N ILE A 45 5.32 -5.00 3.66
CA ILE A 45 6.72 -5.03 4.11
C ILE A 45 7.48 -6.19 3.46
N ILE A 46 6.85 -7.37 3.38
CA ILE A 46 7.45 -8.56 2.76
C ILE A 46 7.69 -8.33 1.27
N LEU A 47 6.69 -7.84 0.53
CA LEU A 47 6.81 -7.57 -0.90
C LEU A 47 7.65 -6.33 -1.23
N GLY A 48 7.84 -5.44 -0.26
CA GLY A 48 8.57 -4.20 -0.43
C GLY A 48 10.08 -4.39 -0.62
N PRO A 49 10.80 -3.30 -0.89
CA PRO A 49 12.24 -3.33 -1.09
C PRO A 49 13.01 -3.81 0.16
N THR A 50 12.44 -3.62 1.35
CA THR A 50 13.06 -3.96 2.64
C THR A 50 13.32 -5.46 2.79
N VAL A 51 12.37 -6.31 2.36
CA VAL A 51 12.46 -7.76 2.51
C VAL A 51 12.71 -8.41 1.15
N LEU A 52 11.74 -8.37 0.23
CA LEU A 52 11.89 -8.99 -1.09
C LEU A 52 13.02 -8.36 -1.90
N GLY A 53 13.14 -7.03 -1.89
CA GLY A 53 14.24 -6.33 -2.58
C GLY A 53 15.63 -6.62 -1.99
N SER A 54 15.71 -6.94 -0.69
CA SER A 54 16.96 -7.32 -0.02
C SER A 54 17.35 -8.77 -0.28
N ILE A 55 16.36 -9.68 -0.30
CA ILE A 55 16.59 -11.12 -0.52
C ILE A 55 16.83 -11.42 -2.01
N SER A 56 16.03 -10.83 -2.90
CA SER A 56 16.14 -11.04 -4.35
C SER A 56 15.79 -9.76 -5.12
N PRO A 57 16.80 -8.92 -5.40
CA PRO A 57 16.62 -7.68 -6.16
C PRO A 57 16.05 -7.92 -7.55
N ASP A 58 16.45 -8.99 -8.23
CA ASP A 58 16.02 -9.30 -9.59
C ASP A 58 14.52 -9.62 -9.67
N ILE A 59 14.02 -10.41 -8.72
CA ILE A 59 12.58 -10.75 -8.63
C ILE A 59 11.78 -9.49 -8.29
N PHE A 60 12.29 -8.68 -7.35
CA PHE A 60 11.65 -7.42 -6.99
C PHE A 60 11.55 -6.47 -8.19
N LEU A 61 12.63 -6.28 -8.95
CA LEU A 61 12.64 -5.39 -10.12
C LEU A 61 11.82 -5.93 -11.29
N TYR A 62 11.63 -7.26 -11.39
CA TYR A 62 10.76 -7.87 -12.39
C TYR A 62 9.27 -7.58 -12.11
N ILE A 63 8.84 -7.70 -10.85
CA ILE A 63 7.45 -7.47 -10.44
C ILE A 63 7.16 -5.97 -10.27
N PHE A 64 8.12 -5.23 -9.71
CA PHE A 64 8.04 -3.80 -9.42
C PHE A 64 9.21 -3.06 -10.08
N PRO A 65 9.10 -2.72 -11.38
CA PRO A 65 10.11 -1.95 -12.07
C PRO A 65 10.40 -0.62 -11.36
N ALA A 66 11.67 -0.26 -11.23
CA ALA A 66 12.09 0.99 -10.62
C ALA A 66 11.85 2.21 -11.52
N THR A 67 11.72 2.01 -12.82
CA THR A 67 11.49 3.06 -13.83
C THR A 67 10.55 2.54 -14.93
N GLY A 68 9.93 3.47 -15.66
CA GLY A 68 9.13 3.16 -16.84
C GLY A 68 7.62 3.39 -16.69
N PRO A 69 6.84 3.11 -17.75
CA PRO A 69 5.40 3.41 -17.79
C PRO A 69 4.58 2.69 -16.72
N SER A 70 4.88 1.42 -16.45
CA SER A 70 4.20 0.61 -15.41
C SER A 70 4.46 1.15 -14.00
N HIS A 71 5.70 1.54 -13.70
CA HIS A 71 6.06 2.20 -12.44
C HIS A 71 5.25 3.48 -12.23
N ASN A 72 5.19 4.34 -13.23
CA ASN A 72 4.44 5.61 -13.15
C ASN A 72 2.95 5.38 -12.93
N ALA A 73 2.37 4.39 -13.62
CA ALA A 73 0.97 4.00 -13.45
C ALA A 73 0.69 3.48 -12.03
N LEU A 74 1.58 2.62 -11.50
CA LEU A 74 1.49 2.10 -10.14
C LEU A 74 1.61 3.21 -9.09
N THR A 75 2.56 4.12 -9.24
CA THR A 75 2.73 5.27 -8.35
C THR A 75 1.51 6.19 -8.38
N GLY A 76 0.92 6.42 -9.57
CA GLY A 76 -0.34 7.15 -9.69
C GLY A 76 -1.49 6.47 -8.94
N LEU A 77 -1.61 5.14 -9.07
CA LEU A 77 -2.62 4.35 -8.35
C LEU A 77 -2.42 4.43 -6.83
N THR A 78 -1.18 4.30 -6.35
CA THR A 78 -0.84 4.41 -4.93
C THR A 78 -1.19 5.79 -4.37
N ASN A 79 -0.90 6.86 -5.11
CA ASN A 79 -1.26 8.21 -4.70
C ASN A 79 -2.77 8.38 -4.56
N ILE A 80 -3.54 7.86 -5.52
CA ILE A 80 -5.01 7.86 -5.43
C ILE A 80 -5.47 7.07 -4.20
N ALA A 81 -4.92 5.88 -3.97
CA ALA A 81 -5.27 5.06 -2.81
C ALA A 81 -4.99 5.77 -1.48
N VAL A 82 -3.83 6.42 -1.35
CA VAL A 82 -3.46 7.20 -0.15
C VAL A 82 -4.38 8.40 0.04
N VAL A 83 -4.68 9.15 -1.03
CA VAL A 83 -5.61 10.29 -0.95
C VAL A 83 -7.00 9.84 -0.52
N LEU A 84 -7.51 8.73 -1.06
CA LEU A 84 -8.79 8.17 -0.66
C LEU A 84 -8.78 7.72 0.81
N LEU A 85 -7.70 7.08 1.26
CA LEU A 85 -7.54 6.67 2.66
C LEU A 85 -7.53 7.86 3.62
N LEU A 86 -6.77 8.91 3.29
CA LEU A 86 -6.71 10.14 4.07
C LEU A 86 -8.05 10.89 4.05
N LEU A 87 -8.77 10.88 2.92
CA LEU A 87 -10.10 11.47 2.81
C LEU A 87 -11.10 10.78 3.73
N ILE A 88 -11.17 9.44 3.68
CA ILE A 88 -12.06 8.65 4.54
C ILE A 88 -11.71 8.89 6.01
N SER A 89 -10.42 8.82 6.35
CA SER A 89 -9.96 9.12 7.72
C SER A 89 -10.36 10.53 8.16
N GLY A 90 -10.22 11.53 7.29
CA GLY A 90 -10.64 12.91 7.57
C GLY A 90 -12.15 13.06 7.78
N MET A 91 -12.98 12.27 7.06
CA MET A 91 -14.43 12.27 7.23
C MET A 91 -14.89 11.60 8.52
N GLU A 92 -14.11 10.69 9.09
CA GLU A 92 -14.38 10.04 10.38
C GLU A 92 -13.94 10.91 11.58
N VAL A 93 -13.13 11.94 11.37
CA VAL A 93 -12.63 12.83 12.43
C VAL A 93 -13.69 13.86 12.85
N ASP A 94 -14.04 13.88 14.14
CA ASP A 94 -14.87 14.93 14.73
C ASP A 94 -14.05 16.22 14.94
N LEU A 95 -14.22 17.16 14.03
CA LEU A 95 -13.53 18.46 14.05
C LEU A 95 -13.82 19.26 15.32
N ASN A 96 -15.00 19.14 15.93
CA ASN A 96 -15.33 19.88 17.15
C ASN A 96 -14.54 19.34 18.35
N VAL A 97 -14.35 18.02 18.42
CA VAL A 97 -13.52 17.38 19.45
C VAL A 97 -12.05 17.74 19.26
N VAL A 98 -11.57 17.78 18.02
CA VAL A 98 -10.20 18.20 17.70
C VAL A 98 -9.97 19.64 18.12
N ILE A 99 -10.82 20.58 17.67
CA ILE A 99 -10.69 22.02 17.96
C ILE A 99 -10.76 22.30 19.47
N LYS A 100 -11.64 21.60 20.20
CA LYS A 100 -11.79 21.78 21.65
C LYS A 100 -10.61 21.24 22.46
N ASN A 101 -9.90 20.23 21.95
CA ASN A 101 -8.74 19.62 22.62
C ASN A 101 -7.38 20.10 22.07
N SER A 102 -7.36 20.97 21.05
CA SER A 102 -6.14 21.52 20.43
C SER A 102 -5.15 22.10 21.44
N SER A 103 -5.63 22.84 22.45
CA SER A 103 -4.75 23.44 23.47
C SER A 103 -4.04 22.43 24.36
N LYS A 104 -4.55 21.19 24.49
CA LYS A 104 -3.88 20.11 25.23
C LYS A 104 -3.00 19.26 24.32
N ALA A 105 -3.34 19.17 23.03
CA ALA A 105 -2.56 18.43 22.04
C ALA A 105 -1.25 19.13 21.66
N ILE A 106 -1.16 20.46 21.77
CA ILE A 106 0.04 21.25 21.43
C ILE A 106 1.12 21.21 22.53
N ILE A 107 0.77 20.80 23.76
CA ILE A 107 1.68 20.85 24.93
C ILE A 107 2.42 19.50 25.14
N ILE A 108 2.23 18.52 24.25
CA ILE A 108 2.86 17.20 24.31
C ILE A 108 3.86 17.07 23.15
#